data_AF-A0A510XBC9-F1
#
_entry.id   AF-A0A510XBC9-F1
#
_cell.length_a   1.000
_cell.length_b   1.000
_cell.length_c   1.000
_cell.angle_alpha   90.00
_cell.angle_beta   90.00
_cell.angle_gamma   90.00
#
_symmetry.space_group_name_H-M   'P 1'
#
loop_
_entity.id
_entity.type
_entity.pdbx_description
1 polymer ?
#
loop_
_entity_poly.entity_id
_entity_poly.type
_entity_poly.pdbx_seq_one_letter_code
_entity_poly.pdbx_strand_id
1 'polypeptide(L)'
;MGFYLEPGSFFFGSAGDDTLSAADAGLAIGLDGDDTLRSYGGVTGLHGGQGDDVYRADAWVTQVVDAGGGNDRLRVPGHVDDYTGALIEGGHLVLVNLWTGASVVVLDQLGAGRLEHFEDQYGNHMSAQQVEQSVRSDGLGVIGYPQLAEVLAVEGVGGNQLEAAFEIETRLGQLDWAPIMSRLADAALDDAGEVAAEISAALVPQLSWSAQSLWQSMCYEQALQATRFVGLEAQVEVVNRPLAESVALLYAAALDRRPDAEGLSYWLDQAFSGMKVPEMAGYFIASQEFQQRFDVAADAAFINTLYLNVLDRPADEGGQQYWAEQMADGLPQAEVLMYFSASDENRANADWLAGLSRHDAGDWVIA
;
A
#
# COMPACT_ATOMS: atom_id res chain seq x y z
N MET A 1 -7.81 15.57 14.48
CA MET A 1 -7.37 14.20 14.78
C MET A 1 -8.63 13.36 14.83
N GLY A 2 -8.95 12.64 13.75
CA GLY A 2 -10.10 11.74 13.71
C GLY A 2 -9.64 10.38 14.18
N PHE A 3 -9.92 10.04 15.43
CA PHE A 3 -9.72 8.69 15.99
C PHE A 3 -11.09 8.00 15.98
N TYR A 4 -11.63 7.74 14.80
CA TYR A 4 -12.98 7.21 14.65
C TYR A 4 -13.07 6.38 13.37
N LEU A 5 -13.86 5.30 13.43
CA LEU A 5 -14.45 4.66 12.26
C LEU A 5 -15.35 5.69 11.56
N GLU A 6 -14.74 6.54 10.73
CA GLU A 6 -15.44 7.50 9.88
C GLU A 6 -15.85 6.82 8.56
N PRO A 7 -16.90 7.33 7.88
CA PRO A 7 -17.23 6.86 6.55
C PRO A 7 -16.02 6.98 5.63
N GLY A 8 -15.60 5.86 5.06
CA GLY A 8 -14.41 5.78 4.22
C GLY A 8 -14.51 4.65 3.20
N SER A 9 -13.37 4.06 2.88
CA SER A 9 -13.30 2.83 2.07
C SER A 9 -12.61 1.73 2.87
N PHE A 10 -13.31 0.61 3.03
CA PHE A 10 -12.80 -0.58 3.71
C PHE A 10 -12.46 -1.63 2.65
N PHE A 11 -11.21 -2.01 2.66
CA PHE A 11 -10.56 -2.82 1.65
C PHE A 11 -10.27 -4.20 2.26
N PHE A 12 -11.05 -5.21 1.92
CA PHE A 12 -10.84 -6.59 2.40
C PHE A 12 -9.95 -7.37 1.43
N GLY A 13 -9.05 -8.18 1.98
CA GLY A 13 -8.29 -9.20 1.29
C GLY A 13 -9.13 -10.46 1.03
N SER A 14 -8.42 -11.56 0.94
CA SER A 14 -8.84 -12.94 0.74
C SER A 14 -8.27 -13.80 1.87
N ALA A 15 -8.34 -15.13 1.78
CA ALA A 15 -7.73 -16.02 2.78
C ALA A 15 -6.29 -16.45 2.40
N GLY A 16 -5.63 -15.70 1.52
CA GLY A 16 -4.24 -15.93 1.14
C GLY A 16 -3.51 -14.61 0.96
N ASP A 17 -2.20 -14.69 0.67
CA ASP A 17 -1.28 -13.55 0.68
C ASP A 17 -1.71 -12.42 -0.26
N ASP A 18 -2.05 -11.27 0.31
CA ASP A 18 -2.57 -10.12 -0.39
C ASP A 18 -1.66 -8.90 -0.34
N THR A 19 -1.88 -7.97 -1.26
CA THR A 19 -1.28 -6.63 -1.20
C THR A 19 -2.37 -5.59 -1.29
N LEU A 20 -2.62 -4.92 -0.16
CA LEU A 20 -3.68 -3.93 -0.02
C LEU A 20 -3.12 -2.54 0.22
N SER A 21 -3.89 -1.54 -0.19
CA SER A 21 -3.56 -0.14 0.04
C SER A 21 -4.81 0.63 0.42
N ALA A 22 -4.70 1.44 1.48
CA ALA A 22 -5.76 2.34 1.92
C ALA A 22 -5.21 3.76 2.05
N ALA A 23 -6.10 4.74 1.92
CA ALA A 23 -5.75 6.15 2.07
C ALA A 23 -6.92 6.94 2.66
N ASP A 24 -6.63 8.09 3.28
CA ASP A 24 -7.60 9.14 3.64
C ASP A 24 -8.90 8.62 4.29
N ALA A 25 -8.82 8.26 5.57
CA ALA A 25 -9.85 7.58 6.35
C ALA A 25 -10.23 6.17 5.86
N GLY A 26 -9.37 5.57 5.01
CA GLY A 26 -9.51 4.19 4.59
C GLY A 26 -9.01 3.17 5.62
N LEU A 27 -9.46 1.94 5.46
CA LEU A 27 -9.04 0.77 6.26
C LEU A 27 -8.71 -0.38 5.31
N ALA A 28 -7.51 -0.97 5.42
CA ALA A 28 -7.18 -2.24 4.78
C ALA A 28 -7.28 -3.38 5.79
N ILE A 29 -7.89 -4.51 5.39
CA ILE A 29 -8.12 -5.70 6.21
C ILE A 29 -7.62 -6.90 5.42
N GLY A 30 -6.48 -7.49 5.81
CA GLY A 30 -5.82 -8.60 5.13
C GLY A 30 -6.59 -9.92 5.22
N LEU A 31 -7.05 -10.26 6.42
CA LEU A 31 -7.73 -11.51 6.81
C LEU A 31 -6.74 -12.63 7.16
N ASP A 32 -6.76 -13.77 6.45
CA ASP A 32 -5.80 -14.86 6.66
C ASP A 32 -4.78 -14.79 5.51
N GLY A 33 -3.50 -15.04 5.79
CA GLY A 33 -2.43 -15.01 4.78
C GLY A 33 -1.28 -14.12 5.21
N ASP A 34 -0.15 -14.20 4.49
CA ASP A 34 1.00 -13.33 4.73
C ASP A 34 0.83 -12.02 3.94
N ASP A 35 0.19 -11.01 4.53
CA ASP A 35 -0.29 -9.84 3.81
C ASP A 35 0.70 -8.68 3.79
N THR A 36 0.67 -7.87 2.73
CA THR A 36 1.35 -6.57 2.66
C THR A 36 0.34 -5.44 2.62
N LEU A 37 0.23 -4.68 3.71
CA LEU A 37 -0.73 -3.59 3.86
C LEU A 37 -0.03 -2.24 3.85
N ARG A 38 -0.53 -1.27 3.08
CA ARG A 38 0.08 0.06 2.95
C ARG A 38 -0.91 1.20 3.18
N SER A 39 -0.53 2.15 4.02
CA SER A 39 -1.30 3.36 4.28
C SER A 39 -0.77 4.56 3.49
N TYR A 40 -1.65 5.48 3.11
CA TYR A 40 -1.27 6.76 2.51
C TYR A 40 -2.15 7.91 2.98
N GLY A 41 -1.72 9.15 2.78
CA GLY A 41 -2.55 10.33 2.99
C GLY A 41 -2.77 10.67 4.46
N GLY A 42 -4.00 10.96 4.86
CA GLY A 42 -4.38 11.43 6.19
C GLY A 42 -4.29 10.35 7.29
N VAL A 43 -5.42 10.02 7.90
CA VAL A 43 -5.52 8.94 8.90
C VAL A 43 -5.90 7.66 8.17
N THR A 44 -5.25 6.53 8.43
CA THR A 44 -5.54 5.27 7.72
C THR A 44 -5.26 4.08 8.62
N GLY A 45 -6.17 3.10 8.62
CA GLY A 45 -6.04 1.86 9.39
C GLY A 45 -5.53 0.70 8.53
N LEU A 46 -4.74 -0.18 9.15
CA LEU A 46 -4.24 -1.43 8.57
C LEU A 46 -4.50 -2.56 9.57
N HIS A 47 -5.30 -3.54 9.20
CA HIS A 47 -5.56 -4.75 9.97
C HIS A 47 -5.02 -5.95 9.19
N GLY A 48 -3.92 -6.57 9.64
CA GLY A 48 -3.30 -7.71 8.94
C GLY A 48 -4.18 -8.93 9.06
N GLY A 49 -4.15 -9.55 10.23
CA GLY A 49 -5.05 -10.63 10.58
C GLY A 49 -4.23 -11.80 11.05
N GLN A 50 -4.36 -12.96 10.41
CA GLN A 50 -3.57 -14.15 10.74
C GLN A 50 -2.51 -14.40 9.65
N GLY A 51 -1.23 -14.39 10.01
CA GLY A 51 -0.13 -14.70 9.09
C GLY A 51 1.13 -13.95 9.48
N ASP A 52 2.14 -13.94 8.61
CA ASP A 52 3.32 -13.10 8.73
C ASP A 52 3.13 -11.80 7.92
N ASP A 53 2.62 -10.75 8.56
CA ASP A 53 2.18 -9.53 7.90
C ASP A 53 3.25 -8.43 7.81
N VAL A 54 3.16 -7.63 6.74
CA VAL A 54 4.01 -6.46 6.50
C VAL A 54 3.18 -5.19 6.37
N TYR A 55 3.25 -4.35 7.39
CA TYR A 55 2.61 -3.05 7.47
C TYR A 55 3.55 -1.95 6.97
N ARG A 56 3.11 -1.11 6.03
CA ARG A 56 3.86 0.07 5.53
C ARG A 56 3.15 1.36 5.89
N ALA A 57 3.70 2.09 6.84
CA ALA A 57 3.09 3.27 7.44
C ALA A 57 3.47 4.57 6.70
N ASP A 58 2.96 4.78 5.48
CA ASP A 58 3.26 5.98 4.68
C ASP A 58 2.21 7.11 4.82
N ALA A 59 1.14 6.89 5.59
CA ALA A 59 0.18 7.93 5.95
C ALA A 59 0.69 8.88 7.06
N TRP A 60 0.04 10.03 7.22
CA TRP A 60 0.32 10.98 8.30
C TRP A 60 0.01 10.38 9.67
N VAL A 61 -1.08 9.64 9.77
CA VAL A 61 -1.39 8.80 10.94
C VAL A 61 -1.74 7.40 10.43
N THR A 62 -0.96 6.41 10.83
CA THR A 62 -1.27 5.00 10.55
C THR A 62 -1.70 4.32 11.84
N GLN A 63 -2.87 3.70 11.83
CA GLN A 63 -3.29 2.77 12.88
C GLN A 63 -3.03 1.35 12.40
N VAL A 64 -2.48 0.51 13.27
CA VAL A 64 -2.18 -0.89 12.99
C VAL A 64 -2.84 -1.75 14.06
N VAL A 65 -3.55 -2.78 13.61
CA VAL A 65 -4.10 -3.83 14.46
C VAL A 65 -3.72 -5.17 13.85
N ASP A 66 -3.22 -6.06 14.68
CA ASP A 66 -2.92 -7.43 14.28
C ASP A 66 -3.83 -8.40 15.05
N ALA A 67 -4.27 -9.50 14.41
CA ALA A 67 -5.12 -10.50 15.08
C ALA A 67 -4.32 -11.47 15.96
N GLY A 68 -3.00 -11.35 15.92
CA GLY A 68 -2.02 -12.10 16.67
C GLY A 68 -1.67 -13.41 15.99
N GLY A 69 -0.44 -13.84 16.20
CA GLY A 69 0.15 -14.95 15.46
C GLY A 69 1.44 -14.47 14.81
N GLY A 70 1.96 -15.23 13.85
CA GLY A 70 2.90 -14.64 12.90
C GLY A 70 4.27 -14.18 13.40
N ASN A 71 4.95 -13.51 12.48
CA ASN A 71 6.20 -12.80 12.66
C ASN A 71 6.12 -11.47 11.90
N ASP A 72 5.40 -10.54 12.50
CA ASP A 72 4.89 -9.35 11.82
C ASP A 72 5.89 -8.20 11.82
N ARG A 73 5.72 -7.34 10.83
CA ARG A 73 6.67 -6.27 10.55
C ARG A 73 5.99 -4.96 10.24
N LEU A 74 6.35 -3.93 11.00
CA LEU A 74 6.07 -2.54 10.67
C LEU A 74 7.26 -1.91 9.94
N ARG A 75 7.01 -1.33 8.77
CA ARG A 75 7.93 -0.44 8.05
C ARG A 75 7.52 1.00 8.23
N VAL A 76 8.44 1.81 8.73
CA VAL A 76 8.25 3.24 8.97
C VAL A 76 9.11 4.10 8.03
N PRO A 77 8.64 5.29 7.63
CA PRO A 77 9.44 6.23 6.84
C PRO A 77 10.53 6.92 7.70
N GLY A 78 11.67 7.25 7.10
CA GLY A 78 12.80 7.85 7.83
C GLY A 78 13.65 6.80 8.55
N HIS A 79 14.39 7.16 9.60
CA HIS A 79 15.13 6.19 10.41
C HIS A 79 14.30 5.70 11.60
N VAL A 80 14.47 4.44 12.00
CA VAL A 80 13.79 3.91 13.22
C VAL A 80 14.13 4.71 14.48
N ASP A 81 15.35 5.27 14.56
CA ASP A 81 15.81 6.09 15.68
C ASP A 81 15.23 7.52 15.69
N ASP A 82 14.54 7.94 14.62
CA ASP A 82 13.86 9.24 14.56
C ASP A 82 12.50 9.22 15.27
N TYR A 83 12.06 8.06 15.76
CA TYR A 83 10.78 7.88 16.42
C TYR A 83 10.93 7.95 17.94
N THR A 84 10.11 8.78 18.57
CA THR A 84 9.83 8.70 20.01
C THR A 84 8.42 8.15 20.22
N GLY A 85 8.02 7.88 21.45
CA GLY A 85 6.71 7.30 21.68
C GLY A 85 6.32 7.12 23.14
N ALA A 86 5.20 6.43 23.30
CA ALA A 86 4.68 6.05 24.59
C ALA A 86 3.99 4.68 24.49
N LEU A 87 4.02 3.93 25.59
CA LEU A 87 3.08 2.84 25.80
C LEU A 87 1.85 3.39 26.52
N ILE A 88 0.66 3.04 26.04
CA ILE A 88 -0.59 3.49 26.64
C ILE A 88 -1.10 2.40 27.58
N GLU A 89 -1.61 2.79 28.75
CA GLU A 89 -2.38 1.89 29.62
C GLU A 89 -3.45 1.19 28.78
N GLY A 90 -3.46 -0.15 28.77
CA GLY A 90 -4.25 -0.94 27.80
C GLY A 90 -3.40 -1.70 26.79
N GLY A 91 -2.09 -1.44 26.73
CA GLY A 91 -1.15 -2.25 25.97
C GLY A 91 -0.89 -1.76 24.54
N HIS A 92 -1.32 -0.54 24.20
CA HIS A 92 -1.09 0.07 22.89
C HIS A 92 0.27 0.77 22.84
N LEU A 93 0.83 0.90 21.64
CA LEU A 93 2.06 1.63 21.37
C LEU A 93 1.75 2.81 20.45
N VAL A 94 2.26 3.99 20.81
CA VAL A 94 2.23 5.18 19.95
C VAL A 94 3.66 5.56 19.63
N LEU A 95 3.97 5.67 18.35
CA LEU A 95 5.24 6.16 17.81
C LEU A 95 4.99 7.45 17.03
N VAL A 96 5.88 8.43 17.19
CA VAL A 96 5.82 9.72 16.52
C VAL A 96 7.19 10.04 15.97
N ASN A 97 7.26 10.30 14.67
CA ASN A 97 8.48 10.76 14.02
C ASN A 97 8.78 12.19 14.49
N LEU A 98 9.96 12.42 15.06
CA LEU A 98 10.35 13.71 15.63
C LEU A 98 10.56 14.81 14.59
N TRP A 99 10.84 14.46 13.34
CA TRP A 99 11.09 15.41 12.26
C TRP A 99 9.83 15.78 11.51
N THR A 100 9.00 14.78 11.20
CA THR A 100 7.81 14.98 10.38
C THR A 100 6.57 15.20 11.22
N GLY A 101 6.48 14.60 12.41
CA GLY A 101 5.24 14.52 13.20
C GLY A 101 4.29 13.41 12.75
N ALA A 102 4.65 12.64 11.72
CA ALA A 102 3.88 11.47 11.31
C ALA A 102 3.86 10.44 12.44
N SER A 103 2.71 9.82 12.66
CA SER A 103 2.46 8.98 13.82
C SER A 103 1.99 7.58 13.43
N VAL A 104 2.44 6.57 14.18
CA VAL A 104 1.95 5.20 14.08
C VAL A 104 1.38 4.79 15.43
N VAL A 105 0.17 4.25 15.42
CA VAL A 105 -0.49 3.69 16.61
C VAL A 105 -0.66 2.20 16.37
N VAL A 106 0.05 1.39 17.16
CA VAL A 106 -0.12 -0.07 17.14
C VAL A 106 -1.00 -0.45 18.33
N LEU A 107 -2.18 -0.97 18.03
CA LEU A 107 -3.14 -1.37 19.06
C LEU A 107 -2.83 -2.78 19.54
N ASP A 108 -2.95 -3.01 20.85
CA ASP A 108 -2.68 -4.30 21.50
C ASP A 108 -1.23 -4.81 21.34
N GLN A 109 -0.25 -3.91 21.20
CA GLN A 109 1.18 -4.23 21.09
C GLN A 109 1.74 -5.10 22.22
N LEU A 110 1.16 -5.03 23.43
CA LEU A 110 1.58 -5.87 24.57
C LEU A 110 0.71 -7.14 24.74
N GLY A 111 -0.24 -7.37 23.84
CA GLY A 111 -1.20 -8.46 23.90
C GLY A 111 -1.06 -9.43 22.73
N ALA A 112 -2.19 -9.76 22.10
CA ALA A 112 -2.23 -10.71 20.99
C ALA A 112 -1.70 -10.06 19.71
N GLY A 113 -2.08 -8.81 19.43
CA GLY A 113 -1.68 -8.07 18.23
C GLY A 113 -0.27 -7.47 18.27
N ARG A 114 0.69 -8.17 18.87
CA ARG A 114 2.05 -7.69 19.03
C ARG A 114 2.81 -7.83 17.72
N LEU A 115 3.42 -6.72 17.25
CA LEU A 115 4.35 -6.78 16.11
C LEU A 115 5.77 -7.14 16.57
N GLU A 116 6.48 -7.98 15.82
CA GLU A 116 7.82 -8.46 16.17
C GLU A 116 8.93 -7.51 15.74
N HIS A 117 8.82 -6.96 14.53
CA HIS A 117 9.87 -6.21 13.85
C HIS A 117 9.45 -4.81 13.46
N PHE A 118 10.32 -3.85 13.70
CA PHE A 118 10.17 -2.46 13.32
C PHE A 118 11.35 -2.10 12.43
N GLU A 119 11.09 -1.78 11.17
CA GLU A 119 12.12 -1.58 10.16
C GLU A 119 12.01 -0.22 9.49
N ASP A 120 13.15 0.30 9.05
CA ASP A 120 13.20 1.46 8.18
C ASP A 120 13.58 1.11 6.74
N GLN A 121 13.44 2.11 5.86
CA GLN A 121 13.81 2.01 4.44
C GLN A 121 15.31 1.83 4.19
N TYR A 122 16.16 1.98 5.21
CA TYR A 122 17.62 1.86 5.12
C TYR A 122 18.13 0.49 5.59
N GLY A 123 17.23 -0.41 6.00
CA GLY A 123 17.56 -1.76 6.45
C GLY A 123 17.93 -1.83 7.93
N ASN A 124 17.76 -0.75 8.70
CA ASN A 124 17.83 -0.83 10.16
C ASN A 124 16.54 -1.48 10.67
N HIS A 125 16.68 -2.27 11.72
CA HIS A 125 15.57 -2.98 12.34
C HIS A 125 15.73 -2.98 13.87
N MET A 126 14.60 -2.88 14.55
CA MET A 126 14.47 -3.03 15.99
C MET A 126 13.44 -4.13 16.27
N SER A 127 13.73 -4.99 17.23
CA SER A 127 12.69 -5.87 17.78
C SER A 127 11.69 -5.05 18.60
N ALA A 128 10.47 -5.56 18.76
CA ALA A 128 9.49 -4.90 19.64
C ALA A 128 10.02 -4.67 21.06
N GLN A 129 10.84 -5.58 21.61
CA GLN A 129 11.43 -5.36 22.93
C GLN A 129 12.36 -4.13 22.96
N GLN A 130 13.11 -3.90 21.88
CA GLN A 130 13.99 -2.73 21.77
C GLN A 130 13.16 -1.45 21.61
N VAL A 131 12.07 -1.48 20.83
CA VAL A 131 11.15 -0.34 20.68
C VAL A 131 10.46 -0.02 22.00
N GLU A 132 9.90 -1.02 22.67
CA GLU A 132 9.28 -0.91 24.00
C GLU A 132 10.26 -0.37 25.04
N GLN A 133 11.53 -0.78 24.98
CA GLN A 133 12.56 -0.25 25.86
C GLN A 133 12.87 1.22 25.53
N SER A 134 13.03 1.56 24.25
CA SER A 134 13.29 2.93 23.78
C SER A 134 12.19 3.90 24.22
N VAL A 135 10.91 3.55 24.02
CA VAL A 135 9.80 4.42 24.45
C VAL A 135 9.71 4.55 25.98
N ARG A 136 10.23 3.56 26.73
CA ARG A 136 10.31 3.61 28.20
C ARG A 136 11.48 4.46 28.72
N SER A 137 12.64 4.41 28.06
CA SER A 137 13.84 5.14 28.49
C SER A 137 13.88 6.57 27.97
N ASP A 138 13.58 6.73 26.69
CA ASP A 138 13.84 7.96 25.93
C ASP A 138 12.54 8.64 25.45
N GLY A 139 11.42 7.91 25.48
CA GLY A 139 10.08 8.43 25.21
C GLY A 139 9.33 8.93 26.45
N LEU A 140 8.00 8.96 26.35
CA LEU A 140 7.10 9.38 27.44
C LEU A 140 6.85 8.28 28.48
N GLY A 141 7.41 7.08 28.29
CA GLY A 141 7.19 5.97 29.21
C GLY A 141 5.83 5.29 29.01
N VAL A 142 5.25 4.83 30.12
CA VAL A 142 3.87 4.35 30.16
C VAL A 142 2.98 5.50 30.61
N ILE A 143 2.00 5.85 29.80
CA ILE A 143 1.06 6.94 30.08
C ILE A 143 -0.38 6.42 30.04
N GLY A 144 -1.26 7.03 30.82
CA GLY A 144 -2.70 6.73 30.78
C GLY A 144 -3.41 7.51 29.67
N TYR A 145 -4.63 7.10 29.33
CA TYR A 145 -5.47 7.78 28.34
C TYR A 145 -5.73 9.27 28.60
N PRO A 146 -5.90 9.76 29.85
CA PRO A 146 -6.04 11.19 30.10
C PRO A 146 -4.80 11.98 29.67
N GLN A 147 -3.61 11.44 29.94
CA GLN A 147 -2.35 12.05 29.53
C GLN A 147 -2.18 11.98 28.01
N LEU A 148 -2.59 10.88 27.38
CA LEU A 148 -2.62 10.77 25.92
C LEU A 148 -3.52 11.86 25.30
N ALA A 149 -4.72 12.08 25.83
CA ALA A 149 -5.62 13.13 25.35
C ALA A 149 -4.98 14.53 25.41
N GLU A 150 -4.26 14.82 26.49
CA GLU A 150 -3.50 16.07 26.64
C GLU A 150 -2.37 16.20 25.62
N VAL A 151 -1.59 15.14 25.42
CA VAL A 151 -0.46 15.10 24.48
C VAL A 151 -0.92 15.28 23.04
N LEU A 152 -2.03 14.65 22.68
CA LEU A 152 -2.60 14.72 21.33
C LEU A 152 -3.34 16.05 21.07
N ALA A 153 -3.51 16.90 22.10
CA ALA A 153 -4.22 18.17 22.04
C ALA A 153 -5.61 18.07 21.37
N VAL A 154 -6.31 16.94 21.58
CA VAL A 154 -7.62 16.71 20.94
C VAL A 154 -8.68 17.46 21.75
N GLU A 155 -9.13 18.61 21.23
CA GLU A 155 -10.21 19.35 21.88
C GLU A 155 -11.50 18.53 21.94
N GLY A 156 -12.07 18.40 23.15
CA GLY A 156 -13.37 17.78 23.35
C GLY A 156 -13.39 16.25 23.50
N VAL A 157 -12.23 15.57 23.48
CA VAL A 157 -12.14 14.12 23.67
C VAL A 157 -11.48 13.80 25.02
N GLY A 158 -12.20 13.11 25.91
CA GLY A 158 -11.69 12.70 27.21
C GLY A 158 -10.95 11.35 27.18
N GLY A 159 -10.13 11.06 28.19
CA GLY A 159 -9.39 9.79 28.29
C GLY A 159 -10.29 8.54 28.18
N ASN A 160 -11.43 8.51 28.87
CA ASN A 160 -12.36 7.38 28.78
C ASN A 160 -12.95 7.18 27.37
N GLN A 161 -13.06 8.27 26.58
CA GLN A 161 -13.54 8.19 25.21
C GLN A 161 -12.46 7.61 24.30
N LEU A 162 -11.19 7.96 24.51
CA LEU A 162 -10.06 7.35 23.80
C LEU A 162 -9.93 5.86 24.12
N GLU A 163 -10.04 5.49 25.39
CA GLU A 163 -10.00 4.09 25.81
C GLU A 163 -11.08 3.26 25.12
N ALA A 164 -12.32 3.76 25.13
CA ALA A 164 -13.44 3.12 24.44
C ALA A 164 -13.25 3.05 22.91
N ALA A 165 -12.67 4.08 22.29
CA ALA A 165 -12.39 4.09 20.86
C ALA A 165 -11.32 3.05 20.49
N PHE A 166 -10.22 3.00 21.25
CA PHE A 166 -9.14 2.03 21.04
C PHE A 166 -9.63 0.60 21.24
N GLU A 167 -10.53 0.36 22.21
CA GLU A 167 -11.18 -0.94 22.38
C GLU A 167 -11.97 -1.34 21.13
N ILE A 168 -12.75 -0.43 20.55
CA ILE A 168 -13.56 -0.70 19.35
C ILE A 168 -12.67 -1.05 18.15
N GLU A 169 -11.64 -0.24 17.90
CA GLU A 169 -10.71 -0.46 16.79
C GLU A 169 -9.93 -1.78 16.96
N THR A 170 -9.42 -2.04 18.18
CA THR A 170 -8.74 -3.31 18.51
C THR A 170 -9.66 -4.49 18.25
N ARG A 171 -10.90 -4.44 18.75
CA ARG A 171 -11.86 -5.55 18.61
C ARG A 171 -12.31 -5.75 17.17
N LEU A 172 -12.41 -4.68 16.37
CA LEU A 172 -12.72 -4.77 14.95
C LEU A 172 -11.59 -5.49 14.19
N GLY A 173 -10.33 -5.12 14.42
CA GLY A 173 -9.18 -5.78 13.78
C GLY A 173 -9.00 -7.24 14.18
N GLN A 174 -9.42 -7.60 15.40
CA GLN A 174 -9.32 -8.95 15.96
C GLN A 174 -10.60 -9.79 15.83
N LEU A 175 -11.56 -9.40 14.98
CA LEU A 175 -12.75 -10.22 14.73
C LEU A 175 -12.37 -11.57 14.12
N ASP A 176 -13.13 -12.61 14.45
CA ASP A 176 -13.12 -13.86 13.68
C ASP A 176 -13.82 -13.61 12.34
N TRP A 177 -13.03 -13.21 11.34
CA TRP A 177 -13.54 -12.77 10.06
C TRP A 177 -14.03 -13.91 9.17
N ALA A 178 -13.48 -15.13 9.30
CA ALA A 178 -13.85 -16.27 8.48
C ALA A 178 -15.37 -16.55 8.42
N PRO A 179 -16.11 -16.65 9.55
CA PRO A 179 -17.55 -16.83 9.52
C PRO A 179 -18.31 -15.58 9.03
N ILE A 180 -17.77 -14.38 9.22
CA ILE A 180 -18.37 -13.12 8.73
C ILE A 180 -18.29 -13.07 7.21
N MET A 181 -17.08 -13.26 6.65
CA MET A 181 -16.83 -13.27 5.22
C MET A 181 -17.59 -14.39 4.51
N SER A 182 -17.73 -15.56 5.14
CA SER A 182 -18.58 -16.64 4.61
C SER A 182 -20.04 -16.23 4.46
N ARG A 183 -20.59 -15.37 5.33
CA ARG A 183 -21.97 -14.86 5.18
C ARG A 183 -22.06 -13.73 4.17
N LEU A 184 -21.06 -12.84 4.14
CA LEU A 184 -21.02 -11.71 3.20
C LEU A 184 -20.78 -12.13 1.76
N ALA A 185 -20.05 -13.23 1.52
CA ALA A 185 -19.88 -13.80 0.18
C ALA A 185 -21.23 -14.21 -0.46
N ASP A 186 -22.22 -14.57 0.35
CA ASP A 186 -23.57 -14.90 -0.13
C ASP A 186 -24.41 -13.64 -0.46
N ALA A 187 -24.03 -12.47 0.09
CA ALA A 187 -24.76 -11.20 0.01
C ALA A 187 -24.15 -10.17 -0.96
N ALA A 188 -22.87 -10.34 -1.32
CA ALA A 188 -22.00 -9.38 -2.01
C ALA A 188 -21.71 -8.10 -1.19
N LEU A 189 -20.48 -7.57 -1.30
CA LEU A 189 -19.99 -6.42 -0.51
C LEU A 189 -20.57 -5.06 -0.95
N ASP A 190 -21.46 -5.04 -1.95
CA ASP A 190 -22.12 -3.85 -2.46
C ASP A 190 -23.31 -3.39 -1.60
N ASP A 191 -23.88 -4.28 -0.77
CA ASP A 191 -24.86 -3.90 0.26
C ASP A 191 -24.15 -3.49 1.56
N ALA A 192 -23.78 -2.21 1.65
CA ALA A 192 -23.17 -1.63 2.84
C ALA A 192 -24.04 -1.76 4.11
N GLY A 193 -25.37 -1.90 3.96
CA GLY A 193 -26.28 -2.11 5.07
C GLY A 193 -26.13 -3.50 5.69
N GLU A 194 -26.03 -4.52 4.85
CA GLU A 194 -25.80 -5.89 5.28
C GLU A 194 -24.40 -6.08 5.88
N VAL A 195 -23.36 -5.52 5.23
CA VAL A 195 -21.98 -5.54 5.77
C VAL A 195 -21.91 -4.85 7.13
N ALA A 196 -22.51 -3.68 7.28
CA ALA A 196 -22.55 -2.97 8.54
C ALA A 196 -23.28 -3.77 9.63
N ALA A 197 -24.37 -4.46 9.29
CA ALA A 197 -25.12 -5.29 10.23
C ALA A 197 -24.30 -6.50 10.71
N GLU A 198 -23.60 -7.19 9.81
CA GLU A 198 -22.74 -8.33 10.15
C GLU A 198 -21.57 -7.93 11.03
N ILE A 199 -20.86 -6.84 10.69
CA ILE A 199 -19.78 -6.28 11.53
C ILE A 199 -20.33 -5.91 12.91
N SER A 200 -21.45 -5.19 12.97
CA SER A 200 -22.04 -4.75 14.24
C SER A 200 -22.48 -5.92 15.11
N ALA A 201 -23.08 -6.96 14.51
CA ALA A 201 -23.52 -8.15 15.21
C ALA A 201 -22.36 -8.96 15.79
N ALA A 202 -21.22 -9.01 15.10
CA ALA A 202 -20.02 -9.68 15.59
C ALA A 202 -19.28 -8.85 16.65
N LEU A 203 -19.19 -7.54 16.46
CA LEU A 203 -18.35 -6.64 17.26
C LEU A 203 -19.01 -6.18 18.56
N VAL A 204 -20.22 -5.61 18.48
CA VAL A 204 -20.86 -4.92 19.62
C VAL A 204 -21.01 -5.80 20.87
N PRO A 205 -21.36 -7.10 20.77
CA PRO A 205 -21.44 -7.97 21.95
C PRO A 205 -20.12 -8.20 22.68
N GLN A 206 -18.97 -7.96 22.03
CA GLN A 206 -17.64 -8.13 22.60
C GLN A 206 -17.12 -6.87 23.31
N LEU A 207 -17.80 -5.73 23.12
CA LEU A 207 -17.40 -4.44 23.66
C LEU A 207 -17.81 -4.26 25.11
N SER A 208 -16.98 -3.53 25.87
CA SER A 208 -17.32 -3.01 27.20
C SER A 208 -18.53 -2.09 27.14
N TRP A 209 -19.15 -1.84 28.30
CA TRP A 209 -20.27 -0.90 28.39
C TRP A 209 -19.90 0.50 27.88
N SER A 210 -18.67 0.96 28.15
CA SER A 210 -18.20 2.27 27.70
C SER A 210 -18.03 2.35 26.18
N ALA A 211 -17.48 1.30 25.57
CA ALA A 211 -17.36 1.17 24.12
C ALA A 211 -18.74 1.04 23.43
N GLN A 212 -19.69 0.27 24.00
CA GLN A 212 -21.06 0.23 23.47
C GLN A 212 -21.77 1.59 23.57
N SER A 213 -21.57 2.31 24.67
CA SER A 213 -22.11 3.67 24.82
C SER A 213 -21.50 4.63 23.80
N LEU A 214 -20.20 4.54 23.56
CA LEU A 214 -19.51 5.34 22.57
C LEU A 214 -20.05 5.03 21.16
N TRP A 215 -20.16 3.74 20.84
CA TRP A 215 -20.68 3.24 19.57
C TRP A 215 -22.04 3.84 19.21
N GLN A 216 -22.96 3.88 20.18
CA GLN A 216 -24.26 4.48 20.00
C GLN A 216 -24.18 6.00 19.85
N SER A 217 -23.37 6.68 20.68
CA SER A 217 -23.27 8.14 20.67
C SER A 217 -22.60 8.72 19.43
N MET A 218 -21.65 7.97 18.84
CA MET A 218 -20.90 8.34 17.64
C MET A 218 -21.55 7.81 16.36
N CYS A 219 -22.64 7.05 16.48
CA CYS A 219 -23.37 6.50 15.33
C CYS A 219 -22.48 5.62 14.42
N TYR A 220 -21.63 4.75 14.99
CA TYR A 220 -20.70 3.94 14.18
C TYR A 220 -21.41 2.98 13.22
N GLU A 221 -22.58 2.45 13.59
CA GLU A 221 -23.37 1.63 12.66
C GLU A 221 -23.79 2.44 11.44
N GLN A 222 -24.19 3.71 11.60
CA GLN A 222 -24.49 4.59 10.48
C GLN A 222 -23.23 4.97 9.69
N ALA A 223 -22.07 5.08 10.35
CA ALA A 223 -20.79 5.32 9.68
C ALA A 223 -20.40 4.14 8.78
N LEU A 224 -20.57 2.90 9.27
CA LEU A 224 -20.38 1.69 8.49
C LEU A 224 -21.37 1.61 7.31
N GLN A 225 -22.64 1.95 7.52
CA GLN A 225 -23.63 2.00 6.43
C GLN A 225 -23.28 3.03 5.35
N ALA A 226 -22.50 4.07 5.69
CA ALA A 226 -22.00 5.08 4.76
C ALA A 226 -20.60 4.74 4.19
N THR A 227 -20.01 3.62 4.60
CA THR A 227 -18.68 3.17 4.17
C THR A 227 -18.79 2.39 2.87
N ARG A 228 -17.83 2.60 1.97
CA ARG A 228 -17.66 1.76 0.78
C ARG A 228 -16.86 0.52 1.16
N PHE A 229 -17.45 -0.66 1.03
CA PHE A 229 -16.74 -1.93 1.22
C PHE A 229 -16.27 -2.48 -0.12
N VAL A 230 -15.01 -2.93 -0.17
CA VAL A 230 -14.37 -3.40 -1.40
C VAL A 230 -13.55 -4.65 -1.05
N GLY A 231 -14.00 -5.84 -1.46
CA GLY A 231 -13.23 -7.07 -1.28
C GLY A 231 -12.12 -7.21 -2.30
N LEU A 232 -11.19 -8.16 -2.14
CA LEU A 232 -10.08 -8.32 -3.08
C LEU A 232 -10.56 -8.72 -4.47
N GLU A 233 -11.64 -9.51 -4.53
CA GLU A 233 -12.38 -9.77 -5.77
C GLU A 233 -12.90 -8.48 -6.44
N ALA A 234 -13.10 -7.40 -5.67
CA ALA A 234 -13.43 -6.06 -6.13
C ALA A 234 -12.23 -5.07 -6.12
N GLN A 235 -11.07 -5.42 -5.54
CA GLN A 235 -9.82 -4.64 -5.52
C GLN A 235 -8.80 -5.10 -6.55
N VAL A 236 -9.24 -5.86 -7.53
CA VAL A 236 -8.55 -5.82 -8.82
C VAL A 236 -8.46 -4.36 -9.33
N GLU A 237 -9.29 -3.43 -8.86
CA GLU A 237 -9.46 -2.04 -9.35
C GLU A 237 -8.80 -0.88 -8.56
N VAL A 238 -7.73 -1.07 -7.78
CA VAL A 238 -6.75 0.03 -7.50
C VAL A 238 -5.34 -0.33 -8.00
N VAL A 239 -5.29 -1.02 -9.13
CA VAL A 239 -4.49 -0.70 -10.33
C VAL A 239 -3.49 0.44 -10.10
N ASN A 240 -2.20 0.12 -9.90
CA ASN A 240 -1.09 1.09 -10.02
C ASN A 240 -0.97 1.51 -11.49
N ARG A 241 -1.96 2.26 -11.98
CA ARG A 241 -2.09 2.72 -13.35
C ARG A 241 -0.82 3.46 -13.80
N PRO A 242 -0.18 4.33 -12.99
CA PRO A 242 1.09 4.94 -13.39
C PRO A 242 2.21 3.92 -13.67
N LEU A 243 2.29 2.84 -12.90
CA LEU A 243 3.24 1.76 -13.15
C LEU A 243 2.88 0.99 -14.43
N ALA A 244 1.61 0.65 -14.64
CA ALA A 244 1.15 -0.02 -15.85
C ALA A 244 1.32 0.83 -17.11
N GLU A 245 1.07 2.14 -17.04
CA GLU A 245 1.38 3.07 -18.12
C GLU A 245 2.89 3.11 -18.40
N SER A 246 3.72 3.14 -17.36
CA SER A 246 5.19 3.15 -17.52
C SER A 246 5.71 1.85 -18.16
N VAL A 247 5.21 0.69 -17.72
CA VAL A 247 5.56 -0.62 -18.27
C VAL A 247 5.04 -0.76 -19.70
N ALA A 248 3.82 -0.30 -19.98
CA ALA A 248 3.24 -0.33 -21.32
C ALA A 248 4.00 0.58 -22.30
N LEU A 249 4.40 1.78 -21.87
CA LEU A 249 5.23 2.70 -22.65
C LEU A 249 6.62 2.12 -22.93
N LEU A 250 7.23 1.45 -21.95
CA LEU A 250 8.51 0.76 -22.12
C LEU A 250 8.39 -0.37 -23.15
N TYR A 251 7.35 -1.20 -23.04
CA TYR A 251 7.08 -2.29 -23.96
C TYR A 251 6.95 -1.76 -25.40
N ALA A 252 6.13 -0.71 -25.59
CA ALA A 252 5.92 -0.11 -26.90
C ALA A 252 7.19 0.52 -27.48
N ALA A 253 7.95 1.25 -26.66
CA ALA A 253 9.23 1.83 -27.06
C ALA A 253 10.26 0.77 -27.48
N ALA A 254 10.27 -0.37 -26.78
CA ALA A 254 11.18 -1.45 -27.10
C ALA A 254 10.76 -2.22 -28.35
N LEU A 255 9.49 -2.59 -28.45
CA LEU A 255 9.03 -3.60 -29.42
C LEU A 255 8.22 -3.03 -30.58
N ASP A 256 8.04 -1.72 -30.69
CA ASP A 256 7.29 -1.08 -31.78
C ASP A 256 5.91 -1.74 -31.99
N ARG A 257 5.23 -2.00 -30.87
CA ARG A 257 3.85 -2.52 -30.84
C ARG A 257 3.25 -2.29 -29.46
N ARG A 258 1.93 -2.21 -29.40
CA ARG A 258 1.22 -2.21 -28.11
C ARG A 258 1.51 -3.51 -27.36
N PRO A 259 1.60 -3.47 -26.02
CA PRO A 259 1.56 -4.68 -25.22
C PRO A 259 0.33 -5.51 -25.56
N ASP A 260 0.51 -6.82 -25.69
CA ASP A 260 -0.59 -7.77 -25.55
C ASP A 260 -0.90 -7.97 -24.06
N ALA A 261 -2.10 -8.49 -23.77
CA ALA A 261 -2.60 -8.60 -22.41
C ALA A 261 -1.71 -9.50 -21.54
N GLU A 262 -1.37 -10.69 -22.05
CA GLU A 262 -0.54 -11.67 -21.33
C GLU A 262 0.86 -11.10 -21.05
N GLY A 263 1.48 -10.47 -22.05
CA GLY A 263 2.78 -9.83 -21.91
C GLY A 263 2.79 -8.68 -20.92
N LEU A 264 1.76 -7.82 -20.92
CA LEU A 264 1.67 -6.70 -19.98
C LEU A 264 1.46 -7.19 -18.54
N SER A 265 0.57 -8.16 -18.34
CA SER A 265 0.35 -8.82 -17.04
C SER A 265 1.66 -9.41 -16.51
N TYR A 266 2.38 -10.17 -17.33
CA TYR A 266 3.67 -10.76 -16.94
C TYR A 266 4.66 -9.73 -16.40
N TRP A 267 4.87 -8.61 -17.11
CA TRP A 267 5.82 -7.58 -16.68
C TRP A 267 5.39 -6.85 -15.42
N LEU A 268 4.09 -6.66 -15.24
CA LEU A 268 3.55 -6.07 -14.02
C LEU A 268 3.71 -6.98 -12.82
N ASP A 269 3.53 -8.29 -12.97
CA ASP A 269 3.81 -9.26 -11.91
C ASP A 269 5.29 -9.25 -11.49
N GLN A 270 6.20 -9.11 -12.45
CA GLN A 270 7.63 -8.92 -12.14
C GLN A 270 7.86 -7.61 -11.37
N ALA A 271 7.18 -6.53 -11.74
CA ALA A 271 7.27 -5.25 -11.07
C ALA A 271 6.79 -5.32 -9.61
N PHE A 272 5.65 -5.98 -9.39
CA PHE A 272 5.09 -6.21 -8.06
C PHE A 272 5.99 -7.13 -7.21
N SER A 273 6.70 -8.06 -7.85
CA SER A 273 7.73 -8.90 -7.23
C SER A 273 9.05 -8.16 -6.96
N GLY A 274 9.12 -6.85 -7.22
CA GLY A 274 10.26 -5.99 -6.88
C GLY A 274 11.25 -5.74 -8.02
N MET A 275 11.00 -6.24 -9.24
CA MET A 275 11.84 -5.94 -10.41
C MET A 275 11.73 -4.45 -10.76
N LYS A 276 12.89 -3.81 -11.01
CA LYS A 276 12.90 -2.38 -11.36
C LYS A 276 12.72 -2.20 -12.87
N VAL A 277 12.09 -1.10 -13.27
CA VAL A 277 11.86 -0.75 -14.69
C VAL A 277 13.14 -0.78 -15.55
N PRO A 278 14.31 -0.30 -15.09
CA PRO A 278 15.57 -0.44 -15.85
C PRO A 278 16.00 -1.89 -16.08
N GLU A 279 15.70 -2.81 -15.17
CA GLU A 279 15.99 -4.24 -15.34
C GLU A 279 15.08 -4.82 -16.43
N MET A 280 13.79 -4.48 -16.42
CA MET A 280 12.85 -4.87 -17.48
C MET A 280 13.31 -4.37 -18.85
N ALA A 281 13.78 -3.12 -18.93
CA ALA A 281 14.32 -2.56 -20.18
C ALA A 281 15.49 -3.41 -20.71
N GLY A 282 16.37 -3.87 -19.82
CA GLY A 282 17.43 -4.82 -20.17
C GLY A 282 16.89 -6.14 -20.71
N TYR A 283 15.84 -6.70 -20.11
CA TYR A 283 15.20 -7.93 -20.60
C TYR A 283 14.51 -7.76 -21.96
N PHE A 284 13.84 -6.63 -22.20
CA PHE A 284 13.26 -6.34 -23.52
C PHE A 284 14.34 -6.29 -24.60
N ILE A 285 15.44 -5.57 -24.36
CA ILE A 285 16.56 -5.47 -25.32
C ILE A 285 17.19 -6.85 -25.55
N ALA A 286 17.35 -7.66 -24.50
CA ALA A 286 17.90 -9.01 -24.61
C ALA A 286 16.93 -10.04 -25.19
N SER A 287 15.65 -9.69 -25.36
CA SER A 287 14.62 -10.61 -25.82
C SER A 287 14.87 -11.07 -27.26
N GLN A 288 14.48 -12.31 -27.55
CA GLN A 288 14.55 -12.85 -28.90
C GLN A 288 13.72 -11.99 -29.88
N GLU A 289 12.58 -11.46 -29.45
CA GLU A 289 11.73 -10.61 -30.28
C GLU A 289 12.47 -9.33 -30.71
N PHE A 290 13.07 -8.61 -29.77
CA PHE A 290 13.81 -7.39 -30.07
C PHE A 290 14.99 -7.65 -31.02
N GLN A 291 15.79 -8.69 -30.71
CA GLN A 291 16.97 -9.06 -31.49
C GLN A 291 16.64 -9.57 -32.91
N GLN A 292 15.44 -10.14 -33.13
CA GLN A 292 15.01 -10.60 -34.45
C GLN A 292 14.34 -9.51 -35.28
N ARG A 293 13.65 -8.57 -34.63
CA ARG A 293 12.90 -7.51 -35.33
C ARG A 293 13.78 -6.32 -35.69
N PHE A 294 14.81 -6.02 -34.91
CA PHE A 294 15.63 -4.82 -35.09
C PHE A 294 17.11 -5.14 -35.27
N ASP A 295 17.75 -4.43 -36.20
CA ASP A 295 19.19 -4.50 -36.38
C ASP A 295 19.88 -3.56 -35.39
N VAL A 296 20.32 -4.13 -34.26
CA VAL A 296 20.93 -3.39 -33.14
C VAL A 296 22.41 -3.76 -32.96
N ALA A 297 23.06 -4.24 -34.02
CA ALA A 297 24.46 -4.67 -33.99
C ALA A 297 25.46 -3.55 -33.68
N ALA A 298 25.05 -2.29 -33.82
CA ALA A 298 25.83 -1.11 -33.49
C ALA A 298 24.96 -0.08 -32.74
N ASP A 299 25.58 0.70 -31.85
CA ASP A 299 24.87 1.72 -31.05
C ASP A 299 24.12 2.73 -31.92
N ALA A 300 24.72 3.14 -33.04
CA ALA A 300 24.08 4.02 -34.01
C ALA A 300 22.78 3.44 -34.58
N ALA A 301 22.73 2.12 -34.79
CA ALA A 301 21.55 1.41 -35.28
C ALA A 301 20.52 1.23 -34.16
N PHE A 302 20.95 0.88 -32.95
CA PHE A 302 20.11 0.83 -31.75
C PHE A 302 19.40 2.17 -31.48
N ILE A 303 20.14 3.29 -31.48
CA ILE A 303 19.58 4.63 -31.29
C ILE A 303 18.54 4.92 -32.37
N ASN A 304 18.87 4.65 -33.64
CA ASN A 304 17.94 4.89 -34.74
C ASN A 304 16.67 4.03 -34.62
N THR A 305 16.77 2.79 -34.11
CA THR A 305 15.60 1.96 -33.79
C THR A 305 14.72 2.62 -32.74
N LEU A 306 15.27 3.12 -31.63
CA LEU A 306 14.46 3.78 -30.60
C LEU A 306 13.75 5.04 -31.12
N TYR A 307 14.43 5.82 -31.97
CA TYR A 307 13.80 6.96 -32.64
C TYR A 307 12.62 6.54 -33.53
N LEU A 308 12.77 5.45 -34.28
CA LEU A 308 11.69 4.92 -35.10
C LEU A 308 10.53 4.41 -34.25
N ASN A 309 10.81 3.60 -33.22
CA ASN A 309 9.78 3.00 -32.38
C ASN A 309 8.97 4.02 -31.56
N VAL A 310 9.61 5.11 -31.12
CA VAL A 310 8.97 6.08 -30.20
C VAL A 310 8.51 7.36 -30.90
N LEU A 311 9.28 7.85 -31.86
CA LEU A 311 9.04 9.14 -32.51
C LEU A 311 8.56 9.00 -33.96
N ASP A 312 8.40 7.78 -34.49
CA ASP A 312 8.00 7.50 -35.87
C ASP A 312 8.88 8.22 -36.92
N ARG A 313 10.14 8.47 -36.58
CA ARG A 313 11.09 9.16 -37.46
C ARG A 313 12.51 8.65 -37.26
N PRO A 314 13.39 8.73 -38.27
CA PRO A 314 14.81 8.50 -38.07
C PRO A 314 15.43 9.50 -37.09
N ALA A 315 16.52 9.09 -36.45
CA ALA A 315 17.33 10.01 -35.65
C ALA A 315 17.89 11.13 -36.54
N ASP A 316 17.79 12.36 -36.08
CA ASP A 316 18.55 13.47 -36.68
C ASP A 316 20.02 13.40 -36.22
N GLU A 317 20.91 14.05 -36.98
CA GLU A 317 22.36 13.97 -36.75
C GLU A 317 22.75 14.41 -35.33
N GLY A 318 22.10 15.45 -34.80
CA GLY A 318 22.36 15.96 -33.46
C GLY A 318 21.88 15.00 -32.36
N GLY A 319 20.66 14.49 -32.48
CA GLY A 319 20.11 13.52 -31.54
C GLY A 319 20.89 12.20 -31.52
N GLN A 320 21.27 11.70 -32.69
CA GLN A 320 22.07 10.48 -32.80
C GLN A 320 23.45 10.66 -32.15
N GLN A 321 24.11 11.79 -32.41
CA GLN A 321 25.40 12.11 -31.80
C GLN A 321 25.30 12.21 -30.27
N TYR A 322 24.27 12.89 -29.75
CA TYR A 322 24.05 13.03 -28.31
C TYR A 322 23.97 11.68 -27.60
N TRP A 323 23.11 10.78 -28.07
CA TRP A 323 22.96 9.46 -27.45
C TRP A 323 24.20 8.59 -27.60
N ALA A 324 24.88 8.66 -28.74
CA ALA A 324 26.14 7.95 -28.94
C ALA A 324 27.24 8.42 -27.97
N GLU A 325 27.31 9.73 -27.69
CA GLU A 325 28.21 10.28 -26.68
C GLU A 325 27.84 9.81 -25.26
N GLN A 326 26.55 9.84 -24.89
CA GLN A 326 26.09 9.33 -23.58
C GLN A 326 26.45 7.85 -23.38
N MET A 327 26.27 7.02 -24.42
CA MET A 327 26.63 5.61 -24.37
C MET A 327 28.14 5.39 -24.32
N ALA A 328 28.92 6.21 -25.04
CA ALA A 328 30.39 6.18 -24.96
C ALA A 328 30.91 6.56 -23.57
N ASP A 329 30.18 7.43 -22.86
CA ASP A 329 30.46 7.84 -21.47
C ASP A 329 29.97 6.82 -20.42
N GLY A 330 29.37 5.70 -20.86
CA GLY A 330 29.03 4.56 -20.01
C GLY A 330 27.54 4.42 -19.67
N LEU A 331 26.66 5.23 -20.26
CA LEU A 331 25.21 5.05 -20.11
C LEU A 331 24.76 3.74 -20.78
N PRO A 332 24.13 2.80 -20.06
CA PRO A 332 23.74 1.52 -20.64
C PRO A 332 22.52 1.68 -21.57
N GLN A 333 22.44 0.80 -22.58
CA GLN A 333 21.31 0.77 -23.54
C GLN A 333 19.94 0.70 -22.85
N ALA A 334 19.83 0.00 -21.72
CA ALA A 334 18.61 -0.09 -20.93
C ALA A 334 18.14 1.27 -20.38
N GLU A 335 19.07 2.12 -19.94
CA GLU A 335 18.73 3.48 -19.51
C GLU A 335 18.38 4.39 -20.68
N VAL A 336 19.06 4.25 -21.83
CA VAL A 336 18.69 4.97 -23.05
C VAL A 336 17.25 4.63 -23.44
N LEU A 337 16.89 3.34 -23.51
CA LEU A 337 15.52 2.91 -23.78
C LEU A 337 14.52 3.50 -22.77
N MET A 338 14.87 3.55 -21.48
CA MET A 338 14.01 4.15 -20.46
C MET A 338 13.78 5.65 -20.69
N TYR A 339 14.81 6.41 -21.10
CA TYR A 339 14.65 7.82 -21.45
C TYR A 339 13.71 8.01 -22.64
N PHE A 340 13.84 7.19 -23.68
CA PHE A 340 12.92 7.20 -24.81
C PHE A 340 11.50 6.83 -24.37
N SER A 341 11.33 5.77 -23.57
CA SER A 341 10.01 5.33 -23.13
C SER A 341 9.29 6.35 -22.25
N ALA A 342 10.04 7.12 -21.46
CA ALA A 342 9.49 8.12 -20.56
C ALA A 342 9.32 9.52 -21.19
N SER A 343 9.75 9.70 -22.44
CA SER A 343 9.69 10.99 -23.15
C SER A 343 8.25 11.51 -23.33
N ASP A 344 8.12 12.84 -23.39
CA ASP A 344 6.83 13.48 -23.62
C ASP A 344 6.28 13.11 -25.01
N GLU A 345 7.15 12.95 -26.00
CA GLU A 345 6.80 12.47 -27.34
C GLU A 345 6.20 11.06 -27.30
N ASN A 346 6.79 10.11 -26.56
CA ASN A 346 6.24 8.76 -26.45
C ASN A 346 4.85 8.78 -25.83
N ARG A 347 4.66 9.57 -24.76
CA ARG A 347 3.35 9.73 -24.12
C ARG A 347 2.32 10.36 -25.06
N ALA A 348 2.73 11.38 -25.82
CA ALA A 348 1.87 12.04 -26.79
C ALA A 348 1.47 11.11 -27.96
N ASN A 349 2.33 10.16 -28.33
CA ASN A 349 2.03 9.16 -29.35
C ASN A 349 1.25 7.96 -28.80
N ALA A 350 1.05 7.88 -27.48
CA ALA A 350 0.42 6.75 -26.80
C ALA A 350 -1.05 7.01 -26.43
N ASP A 351 -1.85 7.57 -27.35
CA ASP A 351 -3.30 7.78 -27.17
C ASP A 351 -4.04 6.50 -26.75
N TRP A 352 -3.50 5.33 -27.10
CA TRP A 352 -4.02 4.02 -26.73
C TRP A 352 -3.96 3.73 -25.22
N LEU A 353 -3.15 4.46 -24.45
CA LEU A 353 -3.15 4.36 -22.97
C LEU A 353 -4.49 4.81 -22.36
N ALA A 354 -5.30 5.58 -23.09
CA ALA A 354 -6.66 5.89 -22.65
C ALA A 354 -7.51 4.63 -22.47
N GLY A 355 -7.25 3.60 -23.28
CA GLY A 355 -7.91 2.29 -23.22
C GLY A 355 -7.24 1.29 -22.27
N LEU A 356 -6.19 1.68 -21.54
CA LEU A 356 -5.55 0.83 -20.54
C LEU A 356 -6.49 0.62 -19.35
N SER A 357 -6.93 -0.61 -19.15
CA SER A 357 -7.75 -1.04 -18.03
C SER A 357 -7.32 -2.41 -17.53
N ARG A 358 -7.71 -2.75 -16.30
CA ARG A 358 -7.58 -4.11 -15.77
C ARG A 358 -8.96 -4.77 -15.83
N HIS A 359 -9.03 -5.97 -16.40
CA HIS A 359 -10.25 -6.76 -16.46
C HIS A 359 -10.41 -7.62 -15.21
N ASP A 360 -11.64 -8.06 -14.93
CA ASP A 360 -12.02 -8.87 -13.77
C ASP A 360 -11.18 -10.16 -13.59
N ALA A 361 -10.62 -10.69 -14.68
CA ALA A 361 -9.72 -11.85 -14.67
C ALA A 361 -8.30 -11.55 -14.14
N GLY A 362 -8.02 -10.30 -13.74
CA GLY A 362 -6.70 -9.85 -13.28
C GLY A 362 -5.79 -9.34 -14.41
N ASP A 363 -6.14 -9.61 -15.67
CA ASP A 363 -5.36 -9.22 -16.84
C ASP A 363 -5.44 -7.73 -17.17
N TRP A 364 -4.31 -7.17 -17.58
CA TRP A 364 -4.25 -5.81 -18.12
C TRP A 364 -4.52 -5.83 -19.61
N VAL A 365 -5.42 -4.98 -20.07
CA VAL A 365 -5.77 -4.88 -21.49
C VAL A 365 -5.70 -3.44 -21.97
N ILE A 366 -5.53 -3.29 -23.28
CA ILE A 366 -5.60 -2.02 -23.99
C ILE A 366 -6.69 -2.18 -25.06
N ALA A 367 -7.85 -1.59 -24.80
CA ALA A 367 -9.04 -1.70 -25.66
C ALA A 367 -9.04 -0.72 -26.85
#